data_AF-A0A2V5X1L5-F1
#
_entry.id   AF-A0A2V5X1L5-F1
#
_cell.length_a   1.000
_cell.length_b   1.000
_cell.length_c   1.000
_cell.angle_alpha   90.00
_cell.angle_beta   90.00
_cell.angle_gamma   90.00
#
_symmetry.space_group_name_H-M   'P 1'
#
loop_
_entity.id
_entity.type
_entity.pdbx_description
1 polymer ?
#
loop_
_entity_poly.entity_id
_entity_poly.type
_entity_poly.pdbx_seq_one_letter_code
_entity_poly.pdbx_strand_id
1 'polypeptide(L)' 'MEPVFMILGQSAATAACFAIDDRCAAQNVDYQKLRTRLLANRQILVWKR' A
#
# COMPACT_ATOMS: atom_id res chain seq x y z
N MET A 1 7.08 -16.39 9.28
CA MET A 1 6.83 -15.07 8.68
C MET A 1 5.56 -14.54 9.32
N GLU A 2 5.70 -13.78 10.40
CA GLU A 2 4.56 -13.36 11.23
C GLU A 2 3.55 -12.51 10.43
N PRO A 3 2.25 -12.57 10.76
CA PRO A 3 1.17 -11.95 9.98
C PRO A 3 1.35 -10.43 9.76
N VAL A 4 2.01 -9.74 10.69
CA VAL A 4 2.36 -8.32 10.57
C VAL A 4 3.35 -8.05 9.43
N PHE A 5 4.39 -8.87 9.27
CA PHE A 5 5.34 -8.73 8.17
C PHE A 5 4.69 -9.02 6.81
N MET A 6 3.73 -9.95 6.77
CA MET A 6 3.02 -10.29 5.52
C MET A 6 2.14 -9.12 5.03
N ILE A 7 1.45 -8.42 5.94
CA ILE A 7 0.61 -7.27 5.57
C ILE A 7 1.47 -6.08 5.14
N LEU A 8 2.55 -5.78 5.87
CA LEU A 8 3.48 -4.71 5.49
C LEU A 8 4.08 -4.96 4.09
N GLY A 9 4.52 -6.19 3.82
CA GLY A 9 5.05 -6.57 2.51
C GLY A 9 4.03 -6.39 1.39
N GLN A 10 2.77 -6.76 1.61
CA GLN A 10 1.69 -6.56 0.64
C GLN A 10 1.42 -5.08 0.35
N SER A 11 1.41 -4.22 1.38
CA SER A 11 1.23 -2.78 1.21
C SER A 11 2.37 -2.16 0.40
N ALA A 12 3.62 -2.53 0.73
CA ALA A 12 4.82 -2.05 0.03
C ALA A 12 4.86 -2.51 -1.43
N ALA A 13 4.56 -3.79 -1.70
CA ALA A 13 4.49 -4.32 -3.06
C ALA A 13 3.41 -3.63 -3.91
N THR A 14 2.26 -3.33 -3.31
CA THR A 14 1.18 -2.60 -3.99
C THR A 14 1.63 -1.19 -4.38
N ALA A 15 2.30 -0.46 -3.48
CA ALA A 15 2.85 0.86 -3.77
C ALA A 15 3.93 0.81 -4.86
N ALA A 16 4.82 -0.19 -4.81
CA ALA A 16 5.85 -0.39 -5.82
C ALA A 16 5.26 -0.67 -7.21
N CYS A 17 4.22 -1.51 -7.31
CA CYS A 17 3.52 -1.74 -8.57
C CYS A 17 2.94 -0.46 -9.16
N PHE A 18 2.33 0.40 -8.32
CA PHE A 18 1.84 1.69 -8.81
C PHE A 18 2.94 2.65 -9.22
N ALA A 19 4.06 2.70 -8.50
CA ALA A 19 5.22 3.52 -8.89
C ALA A 19 5.77 3.11 -10.27
N ILE A 20 5.83 1.80 -10.53
CA ILE A 20 6.29 1.25 -11.82
C ILE A 20 5.30 1.59 -12.94
N ASP A 21 4.00 1.39 -12.70
CA ASP A 21 2.92 1.66 -13.67
C ASP A 21 2.85 3.14 -14.05
N ASP A 22 2.94 4.03 -13.06
CA ASP A 22 2.87 5.49 -13.23
C ASP A 22 4.23 6.11 -13.61
N ARG A 23 5.29 5.29 -13.69
CA ARG A 23 6.69 5.72 -13.91
C ARG A 23 7.13 6.86 -12.99
N CYS A 24 6.70 6.81 -11.74
CA CYS A 24 7.02 7.80 -10.73
C CYS A 24 7.90 7.20 -9.62
N ALA A 25 8.57 8.07 -8.86
CA ALA A 25 9.27 7.61 -7.66
C ALA A 25 8.26 7.08 -6.64
N ALA A 26 8.65 6.11 -5.81
CA ALA A 26 7.76 5.53 -4.79
C ALA A 26 7.17 6.58 -3.83
N GLN A 27 7.90 7.67 -3.59
CA GLN A 27 7.46 8.81 -2.78
C GLN A 27 6.30 9.60 -3.41
N ASN A 28 6.15 9.52 -4.73
CA ASN A 28 5.22 10.30 -5.55
C ASN A 28 3.99 9.50 -5.98
N VAL A 29 3.84 8.26 -5.49
CA VAL A 29 2.66 7.44 -5.78
C VAL A 29 1.41 8.15 -5.27
N ASP A 30 0.38 8.23 -6.13
CA ASP A 30 -0.89 8.84 -5.74
C ASP A 30 -1.51 8.11 -4.54
N TYR A 31 -1.65 8.85 -3.45
CA TYR A 31 -2.15 8.28 -2.20
C TYR A 31 -3.61 7.87 -2.28
N GLN A 32 -4.44 8.55 -3.09
CA GLN A 32 -5.85 8.19 -3.22
C GLN A 32 -6.02 6.83 -3.92
N LYS A 33 -5.27 6.59 -5.00
CA LYS A 33 -5.18 5.31 -5.72
C LYS A 33 -4.66 4.21 -4.79
N LEU A 34 -3.57 4.48 -4.07
CA LEU A 34 -3.00 3.53 -3.11
C LEU A 34 -3.99 3.18 -2.00
N ARG A 35 -4.55 4.19 -1.32
CA ARG A 35 -5.53 4.02 -0.24
C ARG A 35 -6.73 3.19 -0.68
N THR A 36 -7.29 3.48 -1.85
CA THR A 36 -8.44 2.73 -2.40
C THR A 36 -8.12 1.25 -2.53
N ARG A 37 -6.92 0.92 -3.04
CA ARG A 37 -6.48 -0.47 -3.20
C ARG A 37 -6.24 -1.17 -1.85
N LEU A 38 -5.59 -0.49 -0.90
CA LEU A 38 -5.32 -1.08 0.43
C LEU A 38 -6.62 -1.32 1.21
N LEU A 39 -7.59 -0.41 1.12
CA LEU A 39 -8.92 -0.58 1.72
C LEU A 39 -9.70 -1.74 1.08
N ALA A 40 -9.60 -1.92 -0.24
CA ALA A 40 -10.19 -3.07 -0.92
C ALA A 40 -9.62 -4.41 -0.42
N ASN A 41 -8.34 -4.42 -0.02
CA ASN A 41 -7.67 -5.54 0.63
C ASN A 41 -7.95 -5.63 2.15
N ARG A 42 -8.92 -4.87 2.66
CA ARG A 42 -9.33 -4.79 4.08
C ARG A 42 -8.19 -4.42 5.04
N GLN A 43 -7.18 -3.69 4.57
CA GLN A 43 -6.10 -3.23 5.44
C GLN A 43 -6.56 -2.08 6.34
N ILE A 44 -6.05 -2.05 7.57
CA ILE A 44 -6.29 -0.97 8.52
C ILE A 44 -5.24 0.13 8.29
N LEU A 45 -5.70 1.31 7.85
CA LEU A 45 -4.83 2.46 7.58
C LEU A 45 -4.79 3.49 8.72
N VAL A 46 -5.73 3.40 9.65
CA VAL A 46 -5.84 4.29 10.80
C VAL A 46 -6.03 3.45 12.04
N TRP A 47 -5.11 3.58 12.99
CA TRP A 47 -5.29 3.01 14.32
C TRP A 47 -6.27 3.88 15.10
N LYS A 48 -7.45 3.34 15.43
CA LYS A 48 -8.37 3.97 16.36
C LYS A 48 -8.03 3.46 17.77
N ARG A 49 -7.73 4.39 18.68
CA ARG A 49 -7.57 4.11 20.11
C ARG A 49 -8.91 3.83 20.77
#